data_AF-A0A8S3DX81-F1
#
_entry.id   AF-A0A8S3DX81-F1
#
_cell.length_a   1.000
_cell.length_b   1.000
_cell.length_c   1.000
_cell.angle_alpha   90.00
_cell.angle_beta   90.00
_cell.angle_gamma   90.00
#
_symmetry.space_group_name_H-M   'P 1'
#
loop_
_entity.id
_entity.type
_entity.pdbx_description
1 polymer ?
#
loop_
_entity_poly.entity_id
_entity_poly.type
_entity_poly.pdbx_seq_one_letter_code
_entity_poly.pdbx_strand_id
1 'polypeptide(L)'
;MRAHEKFLLSTLRSNERVKICLVIDLDETLVHSSFKPVPNADFVVPVEIEGQVHQVYVTKRPHVDEFLRCVGEHYECVLFTASLAKYADPVADLLDPNHIFHSRLFRESCTYYN
;
A
#
# COMPACT_ATOMS: atom_id res chain seq x y z
N MET A 1 -2.37 30.93 -14.54
CA MET A 1 -1.33 29.96 -14.95
C MET A 1 -1.54 28.71 -14.10
N ARG A 2 -1.85 27.56 -14.70
CA ARG A 2 -2.00 26.31 -13.95
C ARG A 2 -0.61 25.92 -13.45
N ALA A 3 -0.45 25.71 -12.14
CA ALA A 3 0.77 25.14 -11.59
C ALA A 3 1.08 23.85 -12.37
N HIS A 4 2.34 23.63 -12.75
CA HIS A 4 2.76 22.36 -13.33
C HIS A 4 2.33 21.24 -12.38
N GLU A 5 1.32 20.46 -12.75
CA GLU A 5 0.93 19.28 -11.99
C GLU A 5 2.11 18.31 -12.02
N LYS A 6 2.77 18.20 -10.87
CA LYS A 6 3.84 17.23 -10.67
C LYS A 6 3.19 15.85 -10.61
N PHE A 7 3.53 14.99 -11.57
CA PHE A 7 3.10 13.59 -11.53
C PHE A 7 3.59 12.90 -10.24
N LEU A 8 2.79 11.96 -9.72
CA LEU A 8 3.09 11.24 -8.48
C LEU A 8 4.19 10.19 -8.66
N LEU A 9 4.30 9.61 -9.86
CA LEU A 9 5.32 8.62 -10.21
C LEU A 9 6.40 9.25 -11.08
N SER A 10 7.64 8.79 -10.93
CA SER A 10 8.74 9.17 -11.81
C SER A 10 8.53 8.61 -13.23
N THR A 11 9.10 9.28 -14.23
CA THR A 11 9.15 8.74 -15.59
C THR A 11 9.98 7.47 -15.63
N LEU A 12 9.48 6.43 -16.32
CA LEU A 12 10.24 5.21 -16.60
C LEU A 12 11.55 5.52 -17.30
N ARG A 13 12.60 4.75 -17.00
CA ARG A 13 13.89 4.88 -17.69
C ARG A 13 13.76 4.36 -19.12
N SER A 14 14.44 5.00 -20.07
CA SER A 14 14.33 4.74 -21.52
C SER A 14 14.61 3.29 -21.96
N ASN A 15 15.21 2.46 -21.09
CA ASN A 15 15.60 1.07 -21.37
C ASN A 15 14.81 0.03 -20.55
N GLU A 16 13.80 0.43 -19.78
CA GLU A 16 12.95 -0.52 -19.06
C GLU A 16 11.83 -1.05 -19.96
N ARG A 17 11.58 -2.36 -19.89
CA ARG A 17 10.45 -2.98 -20.57
C ARG A 17 9.16 -2.35 -20.01
N VAL A 18 8.36 -1.75 -20.89
CA VAL A 18 7.09 -1.11 -20.49
C VAL A 18 6.11 -2.20 -20.03
N LYS A 19 5.95 -2.34 -18.72
CA LYS A 19 4.83 -3.09 -18.12
C LYS A 19 3.65 -2.14 -17.96
N ILE A 20 2.44 -2.70 -17.91
CA ILE A 20 1.26 -1.92 -17.51
C ILE A 20 1.42 -1.58 -16.02
N CYS A 21 1.14 -0.32 -15.66
CA CYS A 21 1.09 0.12 -14.26
C CYS A 21 -0.22 -0.40 -13.63
N LEU A 22 -0.10 -1.20 -12.57
CA LEU A 22 -1.23 -1.70 -11.79
C LEU A 22 -1.23 -1.01 -10.43
N VAL A 23 -2.19 -0.12 -10.24
CA VAL A 23 -2.43 0.55 -8.96
C VAL A 23 -3.30 -0.36 -8.09
N ILE A 24 -2.85 -0.63 -6.86
CA ILE A 24 -3.49 -1.57 -5.94
C ILE A 24 -3.76 -0.86 -4.61
N ASP A 25 -5.00 -0.92 -4.14
CA ASP A 25 -5.38 -0.42 -2.82
C ASP A 25 -5.04 -1.43 -1.70
N LEU A 26 -5.01 -0.96 -0.44
CA LEU A 26 -4.60 -1.75 0.72
C LEU A 26 -5.79 -2.32 1.50
N ASP A 27 -6.50 -1.46 2.22
CA ASP A 27 -7.56 -1.83 3.17
C ASP A 27 -8.82 -2.29 2.41
N GLU A 28 -9.44 -3.38 2.86
CA GLU A 28 -10.55 -4.08 2.18
C GLU A 28 -10.22 -4.62 0.76
N THR A 29 -8.98 -4.47 0.30
CA THR A 29 -8.50 -5.00 -0.98
C THR A 29 -7.53 -6.16 -0.77
N LEU A 30 -6.43 -5.93 -0.04
CA LEU A 30 -5.39 -6.92 0.26
C LEU A 30 -5.44 -7.40 1.71
N VAL A 31 -5.87 -6.53 2.62
CA VAL A 31 -5.94 -6.78 4.07
C VAL A 31 -7.20 -6.17 4.66
N HIS A 32 -7.59 -6.64 5.84
CA HIS A 32 -8.56 -5.98 6.71
C HIS A 32 -7.91 -5.68 8.06
N SER A 33 -8.17 -4.47 8.60
CA SER A 33 -7.50 -3.98 9.81
C SER A 33 -8.47 -3.42 10.83
N SER A 34 -8.16 -3.62 12.11
CA SER A 34 -9.00 -3.22 13.24
C SER A 34 -8.17 -2.74 14.42
N PHE A 35 -8.67 -1.72 15.13
CA PHE A 35 -8.15 -1.31 16.44
C PHE A 35 -8.62 -2.23 17.58
N LYS A 36 -9.64 -3.05 17.33
CA LYS A 36 -10.10 -4.07 18.29
C LYS A 36 -9.26 -5.33 18.11
N PRO A 37 -8.86 -6.01 19.20
CA PRO A 37 -8.17 -7.29 19.11
C PRO A 37 -8.93 -8.29 18.24
N VAL A 38 -8.24 -8.86 17.25
CA VAL A 38 -8.76 -9.91 16.38
C VAL A 38 -7.99 -11.20 16.68
N PRO A 39 -8.67 -12.32 17.02
CA PRO A 39 -8.02 -13.60 17.19
C PRO A 39 -7.31 -14.04 15.90
N ASN A 40 -6.09 -14.56 16.03
CA ASN A 40 -5.28 -15.05 14.90
C ASN A 40 -5.05 -13.99 13.79
N ALA A 41 -4.88 -12.72 14.18
CA ALA A 41 -4.39 -11.71 13.24
C ALA A 41 -3.03 -12.12 12.66
N ASP A 42 -2.84 -11.90 11.36
CA ASP A 42 -1.59 -12.20 10.67
C ASP A 42 -0.46 -11.25 11.14
N PHE A 43 -0.80 -9.97 11.32
CA PHE A 43 0.12 -8.96 11.82
C PHE A 43 -0.51 -8.14 12.95
N VAL A 44 0.35 -7.62 13.83
CA VAL A 44 0.00 -6.60 14.81
C VAL A 44 0.98 -5.45 14.66
N VAL A 45 0.48 -4.29 14.24
CA VAL A 45 1.29 -3.12 13.92
C VAL A 45 1.03 -2.02 14.96
N PRO A 46 2.06 -1.55 15.68
CA PRO A 46 1.92 -0.39 16.55
C PRO A 46 1.86 0.89 15.72
N VAL A 47 0.82 1.69 15.92
CA VAL A 47 0.61 2.97 15.22
C VAL A 47 0.46 4.07 16.25
N GLU A 48 1.28 5.12 16.13
CA GLU A 48 1.15 6.31 16.98
C GLU A 48 0.05 7.23 16.47
N ILE A 49 -0.93 7.53 17.32
CA ILE A 49 -2.03 8.45 17.06
C ILE A 49 -2.08 9.40 18.26
N GLU A 50 -1.92 10.70 18.00
CA GLU A 50 -2.00 11.74 19.05
C GLU A 50 -1.06 11.49 20.25
N GLY A 51 0.14 10.96 20.00
CA GLY A 51 1.14 10.66 21.03
C GLY A 51 0.88 9.37 21.82
N GLN A 52 -0.15 8.59 21.46
CA GLN A 52 -0.42 7.28 22.04
C GLN A 52 -0.20 6.18 21.01
N VAL A 53 0.42 5.08 21.43
CA VAL A 53 0.61 3.90 20.57
C VAL A 53 -0.62 3.02 20.68
N HIS A 54 -1.28 2.80 19.55
CA HIS A 54 -2.41 1.88 19.40
C HIS A 54 -1.99 0.65 18.60
N GLN A 55 -2.41 -0.53 19.03
CA GLN A 55 -2.18 -1.76 18.27
C GLN A 55 -3.27 -1.92 17.19
N VAL A 56 -2.83 -2.05 15.94
CA VAL A 56 -3.70 -2.36 14.80
C VAL A 56 -3.51 -3.83 14.43
N TYR A 57 -4.60 -4.58 14.44
CA TYR A 57 -4.64 -5.99 14.12
C TYR A 57 -5.00 -6.15 12.65
N VAL A 58 -4.14 -6.80 11.88
CA VAL A 58 -4.26 -6.92 10.43
C VAL A 58 -4.46 -8.37 10.05
N THR A 59 -5.44 -8.62 9.19
CA THR A 59 -5.74 -9.94 8.63
C THR A 59 -5.55 -9.89 7.12
N LYS A 60 -4.85 -10.87 6.58
CA LYS A 60 -4.58 -11.01 5.16
C LYS A 60 -5.82 -11.51 4.45
N ARG A 61 -6.12 -10.94 3.29
CA ARG A 61 -7.10 -11.54 2.39
C ARG A 61 -6.57 -12.91 1.91
N PRO A 62 -7.40 -13.96 1.87
CA PRO A 62 -6.98 -15.24 1.32
C PRO A 62 -6.33 -15.10 -0.06
N HIS A 63 -5.22 -15.83 -0.27
CA HIS A 63 -4.42 -15.84 -1.51
C HIS A 63 -3.65 -14.54 -1.83
N VAL A 64 -3.56 -13.57 -0.91
CA VAL A 64 -2.84 -12.31 -1.17
C VAL A 64 -1.36 -12.51 -1.55
N ASP A 65 -0.67 -13.47 -0.96
CA ASP A 65 0.74 -13.74 -1.29
C ASP A 65 0.91 -14.24 -2.74
N GLU A 66 0.04 -15.15 -3.16
CA GLU A 66 0.03 -15.69 -4.53
C GLU A 66 -0.38 -14.61 -5.53
N PHE A 67 -1.37 -13.80 -5.18
CA PHE A 67 -1.80 -12.66 -5.98
C PHE A 67 -0.65 -11.69 -6.22
N LEU A 68 0.02 -11.23 -5.15
CA LEU A 68 1.13 -10.27 -5.24
C LEU A 68 2.30 -10.82 -6.06
N ARG A 69 2.66 -12.09 -5.86
CA ARG A 69 3.69 -12.76 -6.67
C ARG A 69 3.33 -12.76 -8.15
N CYS A 70 2.10 -13.16 -8.49
CA CYS A 70 1.63 -13.21 -9.87
C CYS A 70 1.65 -11.82 -10.53
N VAL A 71 1.06 -10.82 -9.89
CA VAL A 71 0.99 -9.48 -10.50
C VAL A 71 2.36 -8.81 -10.60
N GLY A 72 3.28 -9.06 -9.68
CA GLY A 72 4.64 -8.50 -9.75
C GLY A 72 5.47 -9.00 -10.93
N GLU A 73 5.21 -10.23 -11.40
CA GLU A 73 5.83 -10.76 -12.62
C GLU A 73 5.34 -10.01 -13.87
N HIS A 74 4.06 -9.63 -13.89
CA HIS A 74 3.39 -9.09 -15.09
C HIS A 74 3.27 -7.57 -15.16
N TYR A 75 3.23 -6.87 -14.03
CA TYR A 75 2.92 -5.44 -13.93
C TYR A 75 4.02 -4.65 -13.23
N GLU A 76 3.98 -3.32 -13.40
CA GLU A 76 4.61 -2.38 -12.47
C GLU A 76 3.59 -2.07 -11.38
N CYS A 77 3.74 -2.69 -10.21
CA CYS A 77 2.78 -2.56 -9.13
C CYS A 77 3.06 -1.31 -8.28
N VAL A 78 2.02 -0.52 -8.04
CA VAL A 78 2.04 0.67 -7.18
C VAL A 78 1.00 0.49 -6.09
N LEU A 79 1.43 0.55 -4.83
CA LEU A 79 0.50 0.63 -3.71
C LEU A 79 -0.05 2.06 -3.67
N PHE A 80 -1.37 2.21 -3.73
CA PHE A 80 -2.00 3.52 -3.60
C PHE A 80 -3.22 3.42 -2.71
N THR A 81 -3.14 4.01 -1.52
CA THR A 81 -4.16 3.90 -0.49
C THR A 81 -4.49 5.26 0.12
N ALA A 82 -5.74 5.42 0.57
CA ALA A 82 -6.17 6.57 1.36
C ALA A 82 -5.73 6.48 2.84
N SER A 83 -4.99 5.45 3.23
CA SER A 83 -4.42 5.30 4.56
C SER A 83 -3.15 6.15 4.77
N LEU A 84 -2.83 6.46 6.03
CA LEU A 84 -1.61 7.20 6.39
C LEU A 84 -0.39 6.29 6.32
N ALA A 85 0.74 6.83 5.88
CA ALA A 85 2.01 6.11 5.79
C ALA A 85 2.39 5.39 7.09
N LYS A 86 2.20 6.04 8.25
CA LYS A 86 2.52 5.48 9.58
C LYS A 86 1.87 4.13 9.90
N TYR A 87 0.80 3.77 9.20
CA TYR A 87 0.15 2.47 9.29
C TYR A 87 0.44 1.62 8.03
N ALA A 88 0.25 2.21 6.85
CA ALA A 88 0.33 1.48 5.59
C ALA A 88 1.75 1.00 5.24
N ASP A 89 2.79 1.76 5.60
CA ASP A 89 4.18 1.36 5.34
C ASP A 89 4.57 0.08 6.11
N PRO A 90 4.41 0.01 7.45
CA PRO A 90 4.72 -1.22 8.19
C PRO A 90 3.90 -2.43 7.71
N VAL A 91 2.63 -2.23 7.34
CA VAL A 91 1.81 -3.33 6.79
C VAL A 91 2.35 -3.78 5.43
N ALA A 92 2.69 -2.84 4.54
CA ALA A 92 3.25 -3.16 3.24
C ALA A 92 4.61 -3.88 3.36
N ASP A 93 5.46 -3.49 4.31
CA ASP A 93 6.74 -4.16 4.56
C ASP A 93 6.58 -5.63 4.98
N LEU A 94 5.55 -5.92 5.78
CA LEU A 94 5.23 -7.29 6.21
C LEU A 94 4.52 -8.11 5.11
N LEU A 95 3.69 -7.45 4.31
CA LEU A 95 2.91 -8.08 3.25
C LEU A 95 3.72 -8.34 1.97
N ASP A 96 4.71 -7.50 1.66
CA ASP A 96 5.49 -7.51 0.44
C ASP A 96 6.99 -7.74 0.68
N PRO A 97 7.39 -8.93 1.17
CA PRO A 97 8.80 -9.25 1.42
C PRO A 97 9.64 -9.34 0.15
N ASN A 98 9.01 -9.40 -1.03
CA ASN A 98 9.68 -9.49 -2.32
C ASN A 98 9.80 -8.13 -3.03
N HIS A 99 9.38 -7.04 -2.39
CA HIS A 99 9.42 -5.68 -2.93
C HIS A 99 8.73 -5.57 -4.31
N ILE A 100 7.57 -6.19 -4.46
CA ILE A 100 6.71 -6.12 -5.64
C ILE A 100 6.23 -4.67 -5.89
N PHE A 101 5.91 -3.92 -4.84
CA PHE A 101 5.51 -2.52 -4.96
C PHE A 101 6.71 -1.62 -5.24
N HIS A 102 6.77 -1.05 -6.44
CA HIS A 102 7.84 -0.15 -6.86
C HIS A 102 7.69 1.26 -6.28
N SER A 103 6.46 1.64 -5.95
CA SER A 103 6.14 2.92 -5.33
C SER A 103 4.95 2.73 -4.39
N ARG A 104 4.92 3.53 -3.33
CA ARG A 104 3.82 3.60 -2.37
C ARG A 104 3.32 5.04 -2.28
N LEU A 105 2.03 5.20 -2.50
CA LEU A 105 1.33 6.47 -2.48
C LEU A 105 0.27 6.39 -1.38
N PHE A 106 0.29 7.36 -0.48
CA PHE A 106 -0.57 7.38 0.71
C PHE A 106 -1.61 8.48 0.61
N ARG A 107 -2.34 8.72 1.70
CA ARG A 107 -3.39 9.74 1.81
C ARG A 107 -3.01 11.09 1.23
N GLU A 108 -1.78 11.55 1.41
CA GLU A 108 -1.31 12.86 0.94
C GLU A 108 -1.22 12.94 -0.59
N SER A 109 -1.22 11.79 -1.28
CA SER A 109 -1.25 11.69 -2.74
C SER A 109 -2.68 11.62 -3.29
N CYS A 110 -3.69 11.39 -2.45
CA CYS A 110 -5.09 11.42 -2.86
C CYS A 110 -5.60 12.87 -2.96
N THR A 111 -6.55 13.11 -3.85
CA THR A 111 -7.29 14.37 -3.89
C THR A 111 -8.53 14.28 -3.01
N TYR A 112 -8.79 15.31 -2.22
CA TYR A 112 -10.05 15.43 -1.48
C TYR A 112 -11.11 15.99 -2.43
N TYR A 113 -12.09 15.18 -2.82
CA TYR A 113 -13.27 15.62 -3.55
C TYR A 113 -14.46 15.58 -2.58
N ASN A 114 -14.95 16.76 -2.21
CA ASN A 114 -16.22 16.96 -1.50
C ASN A 114 -17.28 17.42 -2.48
#